data_AF-A0A9E0LSL9-F1
#
_entry.id   AF-A0A9E0LSL9-F1
#
_cell.length_a   1.000
_cell.length_b   1.000
_cell.length_c   1.000
_cell.angle_alpha   90.00
_cell.angle_beta   90.00
_cell.angle_gamma   90.00
#
_symmetry.space_group_name_H-M   'P 1'
#
loop_
_entity.id
_entity.type
_entity.pdbx_description
1 polymer ?
#
loop_
_entity_poly.entity_id
_entity_poly.type
_entity_poly.pdbx_seq_one_letter_code
_entity_poly.pdbx_strand_id
1 'polypeptide(L)'
;MRSSIKYLLTQVSKPRIAQRVTVLLLLLGLALLLVEVRFEHQAVLGKKWQAWIPIAYTSITLVGGGVGLATWERGGRMLLKLGFGIAPLVGLTGFWLHSKGDPWMAMCTVLKVFCMMPGKIPLDGGGPPVLAPLALAGLGLLGLVVCQANCSEVEDPETPS
;
A
#
# COMPACT_ATOMS: atom_id res chain seq x y z
N MET A 1 -39.85 -6.66 0.69
CA MET A 1 -38.45 -6.69 1.17
C MET A 1 -37.55 -5.99 0.17
N ARG A 2 -37.12 -4.74 0.41
CA ARG A 2 -36.00 -4.16 -0.34
C ARG A 2 -34.77 -5.01 0.00
N SER A 3 -34.16 -5.62 -1.02
CA SER A 3 -33.00 -6.50 -0.87
C SER A 3 -31.89 -5.79 -0.08
N SER A 4 -31.40 -6.40 1.00
CA SER A 4 -30.32 -5.88 1.86
C SER A 4 -29.08 -5.45 1.08
N ILE A 5 -28.87 -6.06 -0.09
CA ILE A 5 -27.82 -5.71 -1.05
C ILE A 5 -28.00 -4.27 -1.57
N LYS A 6 -29.23 -3.88 -1.96
CA LYS A 6 -29.51 -2.52 -2.44
C LYS A 6 -29.22 -1.49 -1.34
N TYR A 7 -29.62 -1.78 -0.10
CA TYR A 7 -29.36 -0.89 1.04
C TYR A 7 -27.86 -0.72 1.32
N LEU A 8 -27.08 -1.81 1.31
CA LEU A 8 -25.63 -1.76 1.48
C LEU A 8 -24.96 -0.95 0.37
N LEU A 9 -25.35 -1.17 -0.89
CA LEU A 9 -24.84 -0.40 -2.01
C LEU A 9 -25.11 1.10 -1.85
N THR A 10 -26.33 1.48 -1.44
CA THR A 10 -26.66 2.91 -1.22
C THR A 10 -25.86 3.54 -0.07
N GLN A 11 -25.58 2.80 1.00
CA GLN A 11 -24.76 3.32 2.10
C GLN A 11 -23.29 3.44 1.69
N VAL A 12 -22.74 2.49 0.94
CA VAL A 12 -21.35 2.54 0.45
C VAL A 12 -21.16 3.68 -0.56
N SER A 13 -22.20 4.08 -1.30
CA SER A 13 -22.15 5.25 -2.18
C SER A 13 -21.93 6.58 -1.44
N LYS A 14 -22.15 6.65 -0.13
CA LYS A 14 -21.82 7.84 0.65
C LYS A 14 -20.30 8.03 0.67
N PRO A 15 -19.77 9.19 0.27
CA PRO A 15 -18.36 9.33 -0.04
C PRO A 15 -17.48 9.15 1.22
N ARG A 16 -17.97 9.54 2.42
CA ARG A 16 -17.27 9.27 3.69
C ARG A 16 -17.17 7.77 4.02
N ILE A 17 -18.22 6.99 3.72
CA ILE A 17 -18.23 5.54 3.96
C ILE A 17 -17.32 4.86 2.95
N ALA A 18 -17.41 5.24 1.66
CA ALA A 18 -16.52 4.77 0.61
C ALA A 18 -15.04 4.96 0.97
N GLN A 19 -14.66 6.16 1.43
CA GLN A 19 -13.28 6.44 1.86
C GLN A 19 -12.79 5.49 2.97
N ARG A 20 -13.60 5.28 4.02
CA ARG A 20 -13.23 4.39 5.12
C ARG A 20 -13.13 2.93 4.66
N VAL A 21 -14.03 2.48 3.79
CA VAL A 21 -13.96 1.14 3.18
C VAL A 21 -12.70 1.01 2.32
N THR A 22 -12.37 2.00 1.50
CA THR A 22 -11.14 1.99 0.70
C THR A 22 -9.89 1.93 1.58
N VAL A 23 -9.84 2.73 2.66
CA VAL A 23 -8.72 2.67 3.62
C VAL A 23 -8.64 1.29 4.28
N LEU A 24 -9.77 0.69 4.65
CA LEU A 24 -9.80 -0.67 5.21
C LEU A 24 -9.24 -1.71 4.22
N LEU A 25 -9.62 -1.62 2.95
CA LEU A 25 -9.10 -2.50 1.89
C LEU A 25 -7.60 -2.31 1.68
N LEU A 26 -7.11 -1.06 1.73
CA LEU A 26 -5.68 -0.76 1.64
C LEU A 26 -4.90 -1.31 2.83
N LEU A 27 -5.45 -1.24 4.05
CA LEU A 27 -4.85 -1.87 5.24
C LEU A 27 -4.87 -3.39 5.12
N LEU A 28 -5.93 -3.99 4.56
CA LEU A 28 -5.95 -5.43 4.28
C LEU A 28 -4.86 -5.82 3.26
N GLY A 29 -4.70 -5.03 2.19
CA GLY A 29 -3.60 -5.20 1.25
C GLY A 29 -2.23 -5.10 1.93
N LEU A 30 -2.05 -4.15 2.85
CA LEU A 30 -0.84 -4.01 3.65
C LEU A 30 -0.60 -5.21 4.58
N ALA A 31 -1.66 -5.81 5.13
CA ALA A 31 -1.58 -7.01 5.96
C ALA A 31 -1.13 -8.24 5.16
N LEU A 32 -1.68 -8.41 3.95
CA LEU A 32 -1.23 -9.45 3.03
C LEU A 32 0.25 -9.24 2.63
N LEU A 33 0.62 -7.99 2.34
CA LEU A 33 2.00 -7.64 2.02
C LEU A 33 2.96 -7.94 3.20
N LEU A 34 2.55 -7.69 4.45
CA LEU A 34 3.33 -8.07 5.63
C LEU A 34 3.58 -9.58 5.67
N VAL A 35 2.56 -10.41 5.41
CA VAL A 35 2.70 -11.88 5.38
C VAL A 35 3.68 -12.31 4.30
N GLU A 36 3.53 -11.79 3.08
CA GLU A 36 4.41 -12.09 1.96
C GLU A 36 5.85 -11.65 2.21
N VAL A 37 6.06 -10.40 2.63
CA VAL A 37 7.38 -9.87 2.97
C VAL A 37 8.02 -10.70 4.09
N ARG A 38 7.26 -11.06 5.13
CA ARG A 38 7.77 -11.85 6.24
C ARG A 38 8.19 -13.25 5.80
N PHE A 39 7.45 -13.86 4.88
CA PHE A 39 7.81 -15.15 4.28
C PHE A 39 9.09 -15.03 3.44
N GLU A 40 9.12 -14.11 2.47
CA GLU A 40 10.24 -13.90 1.55
C GLU A 40 11.54 -13.51 2.29
N HIS A 41 11.45 -12.72 3.36
CA HIS A 41 12.62 -12.27 4.10
C HIS A 41 13.08 -13.26 5.18
N GLN A 42 12.35 -14.36 5.41
CA GLN A 42 12.66 -15.30 6.50
C GLN A 42 14.10 -15.81 6.45
N ALA A 43 14.64 -16.06 5.25
CA ALA A 43 16.01 -16.54 5.06
C ALA A 43 17.10 -15.50 5.39
N VAL A 44 16.75 -14.21 5.44
CA VAL A 44 17.69 -13.09 5.62
C VAL A 44 17.46 -12.27 6.88
N LEU A 45 16.35 -12.45 7.59
CA LEU A 45 16.00 -11.73 8.82
C LEU A 45 17.06 -11.82 9.93
N GLY A 46 17.78 -12.95 10.01
CA GLY A 46 18.88 -13.15 10.97
C GLY A 46 20.24 -12.65 10.48
N LYS A 47 20.35 -12.20 9.23
CA LYS A 47 21.63 -11.85 8.58
C LYS A 47 21.73 -10.38 8.18
N LYS A 48 20.60 -9.76 7.82
CA LYS A 48 20.54 -8.39 7.31
C LYS A 48 19.49 -7.62 8.07
N TRP A 49 19.91 -6.60 8.84
CA TRP A 49 18.99 -5.77 9.60
C TRP A 49 18.00 -5.03 8.70
N GLN A 50 18.39 -4.69 7.46
CA GLN A 50 17.55 -3.99 6.49
C GLN A 50 16.26 -4.77 6.16
N ALA A 51 16.29 -6.11 6.28
CA ALA A 51 15.12 -6.95 6.06
C ALA A 51 13.98 -6.68 7.06
N TRP A 52 14.29 -6.08 8.22
CA TRP A 52 13.28 -5.70 9.21
C TRP A 52 12.54 -4.41 8.86
N ILE A 53 13.10 -3.54 8.00
CA ILE A 53 12.50 -2.25 7.67
C ILE A 53 11.05 -2.39 7.15
N PRO A 54 10.77 -3.18 6.09
CA PRO A 54 9.40 -3.29 5.59
C PRO A 54 8.46 -4.01 6.58
N ILE A 55 8.95 -4.96 7.38
CA ILE A 55 8.16 -5.68 8.39
C ILE A 55 7.76 -4.76 9.54
N ALA A 56 8.71 -3.98 10.07
CA ALA A 56 8.45 -3.03 11.14
C ALA A 56 7.48 -1.93 10.66
N TYR A 57 7.74 -1.35 9.47
CA TYR A 57 6.88 -0.33 8.89
C TYR A 57 5.45 -0.84 8.68
N THR A 58 5.27 -2.00 8.04
CA THR A 58 3.93 -2.54 7.77
C THR A 58 3.20 -2.89 9.07
N SER A 59 3.88 -3.47 10.06
CA SER A 59 3.30 -3.77 11.38
C SER A 59 2.84 -2.51 12.11
N ILE A 60 3.69 -1.47 12.19
CA ILE A 60 3.36 -0.20 12.84
C ILE A 60 2.19 0.48 12.12
N THR A 61 2.23 0.52 10.78
CA THR A 61 1.17 1.14 9.97
C THR A 61 -0.15 0.38 10.05
N LEU A 62 -0.15 -0.94 10.22
CA LEU A 62 -1.37 -1.72 10.45
C LEU A 62 -2.02 -1.40 11.80
N VAL A 63 -1.22 -1.40 12.87
CA VAL A 63 -1.70 -1.05 14.22
C VAL A 63 -2.18 0.40 14.24
N GLY A 64 -1.34 1.32 13.78
CA GLY A 64 -1.68 2.74 13.68
C GLY A 64 -2.87 3.00 12.74
N GLY A 65 -2.98 2.24 11.65
CA GLY A 65 -4.10 2.34 10.71
C GLY A 65 -5.42 1.87 11.29
N GLY A 66 -5.41 0.79 12.06
CA GLY A 66 -6.59 0.34 12.82
C GLY A 66 -7.05 1.40 13.84
N VAL A 67 -6.10 1.97 14.59
CA VAL A 67 -6.37 3.09 15.52
C VAL A 67 -6.89 4.31 14.76
N GLY A 68 -6.28 4.66 13.63
CA GLY A 68 -6.65 5.79 12.79
C GLY A 68 -8.07 5.67 12.20
N LEU A 69 -8.46 4.45 11.80
CA LEU A 69 -9.83 4.15 11.37
C LEU A 69 -10.83 4.29 12.53
N ALA A 70 -10.50 3.73 13.71
CA ALA A 70 -11.36 3.82 14.89
C ALA A 70 -11.54 5.26 15.39
N THR A 71 -10.53 6.11 15.18
CA THR A 71 -10.50 7.51 15.64
C THR A 71 -10.62 8.52 14.50
N TRP A 72 -11.24 8.15 13.39
CA TRP A 72 -11.29 8.94 12.15
C TRP A 72 -11.65 10.42 12.36
N GLU A 73 -12.72 10.70 13.12
CA GLU A 73 -13.20 12.08 13.42
C GLU A 73 -12.38 12.79 14.51
N ARG A 74 -11.53 12.06 15.25
CA ARG A 74 -10.71 12.58 16.36
C ARG A 74 -9.23 12.74 15.96
N GLY A 75 -8.97 13.02 14.69
CA GLY A 75 -7.62 13.18 14.16
C GLY A 75 -6.96 11.89 13.65
N GLY A 76 -7.64 10.74 13.69
CA GLY A 76 -7.14 9.48 13.15
C GLY A 76 -6.78 9.54 11.65
N ARG A 77 -7.42 10.46 10.90
CA ARG A 77 -7.02 10.78 9.51
C ARG A 77 -5.57 11.24 9.39
N MET A 78 -5.04 11.98 10.37
CA MET A 78 -3.64 12.41 10.35
C MET A 78 -2.69 11.23 10.55
N LEU A 79 -3.02 10.33 11.47
CA LEU A 79 -2.25 9.11 11.68
C LEU A 79 -2.18 8.24 10.41
N LEU A 80 -3.30 8.07 9.73
CA LEU A 80 -3.37 7.37 8.44
C LEU A 80 -2.55 8.06 7.35
N LYS A 81 -2.64 9.39 7.23
CA LYS A 81 -1.84 10.17 6.27
C LYS A 81 -0.34 10.00 6.51
N LEU A 82 0.10 10.04 7.77
CA LEU A 82 1.51 9.83 8.11
C LEU A 82 1.95 8.40 7.81
N GLY A 83 1.17 7.41 8.23
CA GLY A 83 1.44 6.00 7.93
C GLY A 83 1.60 5.75 6.44
N PHE A 84 0.57 6.03 5.65
CA PHE A 84 0.61 5.87 4.20
C PHE A 84 1.62 6.79 3.50
N GLY A 85 1.86 7.99 4.03
CA GLY A 85 2.81 8.95 3.45
C GLY A 85 4.28 8.58 3.64
N ILE A 86 4.61 7.75 4.62
CA ILE A 86 5.97 7.22 4.81
C ILE A 86 6.27 6.05 3.87
N ALA A 87 5.25 5.29 3.44
CA ALA A 87 5.43 4.11 2.57
C ALA A 87 6.28 4.37 1.31
N PRO A 88 6.06 5.47 0.54
CA PRO A 88 6.88 5.77 -0.63
C PRO A 88 8.37 5.84 -0.31
N LEU A 89 8.75 6.42 0.84
CA LEU A 89 10.15 6.50 1.27
C LEU A 89 10.72 5.10 1.55
N VAL A 90 9.97 4.26 2.25
CA VAL A 90 10.35 2.87 2.56
C VAL A 90 10.45 2.04 1.28
N GLY A 91 9.48 2.14 0.38
CA GLY A 91 9.44 1.40 -0.88
C GLY A 91 10.55 1.81 -1.83
N LEU A 92 10.82 3.11 -1.98
CA LEU A 92 11.92 3.62 -2.81
C LEU A 92 13.29 3.24 -2.24
N THR A 93 13.44 3.28 -0.92
CA THR A 93 14.68 2.82 -0.25
C THR A 93 14.86 1.32 -0.47
N GLY A 94 13.81 0.51 -0.33
CA GLY A 94 13.86 -0.92 -0.64
C GLY A 94 14.21 -1.18 -2.10
N PHE A 95 13.63 -0.43 -3.03
CA PHE A 95 13.92 -0.52 -4.47
C PHE A 95 15.39 -0.23 -4.76
N TRP A 96 15.96 0.82 -4.15
CA TRP A 96 17.38 1.13 -4.25
C TRP A 96 18.26 -0.01 -3.74
N LEU A 97 17.93 -0.58 -2.57
CA LEU A 97 18.65 -1.70 -1.97
C LEU A 97 18.55 -2.99 -2.80
N HIS A 98 17.38 -3.29 -3.35
CA HIS A 98 17.17 -4.46 -4.20
C HIS A 98 17.87 -4.30 -5.57
N SER A 99 18.05 -3.07 -6.03
CA SER A 99 18.79 -2.74 -7.26
C SER A 99 20.30 -2.65 -7.05
N LYS A 100 20.82 -2.95 -5.85
CA LYS A 100 22.24 -2.77 -5.49
C LYS A 100 22.79 -1.37 -5.78
N GLY A 101 21.93 -0.35 -5.74
CA GLY A 101 22.28 1.04 -6.05
C GLY A 101 22.19 1.43 -7.53
N ASP A 102 21.75 0.55 -8.43
CA ASP A 102 21.51 0.87 -9.85
C ASP A 102 20.03 0.64 -10.25
N PRO A 103 19.11 1.51 -9.79
CA PRO A 103 17.67 1.36 -10.06
C PRO A 103 17.32 1.48 -11.55
N TRP A 104 18.10 2.26 -12.32
CA TRP A 104 17.86 2.46 -13.73
C TRP A 104 18.11 1.17 -14.50
N MET A 105 19.25 0.52 -14.28
CA MET A 105 19.57 -0.75 -14.92
C MET A 105 18.60 -1.85 -14.54
N ALA A 106 18.17 -1.88 -13.27
CA ALA A 106 17.18 -2.83 -12.81
C ALA A 106 15.83 -2.64 -13.53
N MET A 107 15.39 -1.39 -13.75
CA MET A 107 14.18 -1.10 -14.51
C MET A 107 14.30 -1.50 -15.97
N CYS A 108 15.43 -1.19 -16.63
CA CYS A 108 15.69 -1.63 -17.99
C CYS A 108 15.67 -3.16 -18.12
N THR A 109 16.20 -3.87 -17.12
CA THR A 109 16.17 -5.34 -17.06
C THR A 109 14.76 -5.89 -16.96
N VAL A 110 13.94 -5.31 -16.06
CA VAL A 110 12.52 -5.67 -15.93
C VAL A 110 11.78 -5.47 -17.25
N LEU A 111 11.93 -4.31 -17.89
CA LEU A 111 11.28 -4.02 -19.17
C LEU A 111 11.72 -4.99 -20.27
N LYS A 112 13.00 -5.36 -20.29
CA LYS A 112 13.51 -6.37 -21.22
C LYS A 112 12.85 -7.73 -21.01
N VAL A 113 12.62 -8.14 -19.76
CA VAL A 113 11.95 -9.41 -19.42
C VAL A 113 10.51 -9.45 -19.96
N PHE A 114 9.78 -8.33 -20.01
CA PHE A 114 8.45 -8.28 -20.63
C PHE A 114 8.47 -8.60 -22.13
N CYS A 115 9.59 -8.39 -22.81
CA CYS A 115 9.77 -8.74 -24.22
C CYS A 115 10.36 -10.14 -24.43
N MET A 116 10.66 -10.87 -23.36
CA MET A 116 11.22 -12.22 -23.42
C MET A 116 10.14 -13.29 -23.35
N MET A 117 10.42 -14.44 -23.95
CA MET A 117 9.54 -15.59 -23.86
C MET A 117 9.56 -16.17 -22.42
N PRO A 118 8.42 -16.54 -21.82
CA PRO A 118 8.38 -17.16 -20.50
C PRO A 118 9.34 -18.36 -20.41
N GLY A 119 10.08 -18.48 -19.30
CA GLY A 119 11.06 -19.54 -19.09
C GLY A 119 12.43 -19.33 -19.78
N LYS A 120 12.61 -18.24 -20.54
CA LYS A 120 13.90 -17.82 -21.13
C LYS A 120 14.55 -16.64 -20.38
N ILE A 121 14.06 -16.36 -19.18
CA ILE A 121 14.65 -15.34 -18.31
C ILE A 121 15.99 -15.89 -17.81
N PRO A 122 17.12 -15.18 -18.00
CA PRO A 122 18.37 -15.55 -17.36
C PRO A 122 18.20 -15.36 -15.86
N LEU A 123 17.77 -16.43 -15.16
CA LEU A 123 17.67 -16.50 -13.70
C LEU A 123 19.08 -16.67 -13.11
N ASP A 124 20.03 -15.85 -13.55
CA ASP A 124 21.44 -16.02 -13.21
C ASP A 124 21.78 -15.34 -11.87
N GLY A 125 20.82 -14.63 -11.27
CA GLY A 125 21.00 -13.91 -10.03
C GLY A 125 19.88 -14.24 -9.05
N GLY A 126 20.14 -15.12 -8.08
CA GLY A 126 19.31 -15.34 -6.90
C GLY A 126 19.23 -14.14 -5.94
N GLY A 127 19.23 -12.92 -6.50
CA GLY A 127 18.94 -11.68 -5.80
C GLY A 127 17.44 -11.50 -5.60
N PRO A 128 17.05 -10.61 -4.68
CA PRO A 128 15.64 -10.39 -4.40
C PRO A 128 14.93 -9.74 -5.60
N PRO A 129 13.62 -9.95 -5.77
CA PRO A 129 12.84 -9.34 -6.85
C PRO A 129 12.91 -7.81 -6.74
N VAL A 130 13.37 -7.15 -7.81
CA VAL A 130 13.73 -5.73 -7.75
C VAL A 130 12.51 -4.84 -7.55
N LEU A 131 11.36 -5.17 -8.17
CA LEU A 131 10.16 -4.35 -8.07
C LEU A 131 9.33 -4.58 -6.79
N ALA A 132 9.58 -5.64 -6.02
CA ALA A 132 8.76 -5.98 -4.86
C ALA A 132 8.59 -4.82 -3.86
N PRO A 133 9.62 -4.02 -3.55
CA PRO A 133 9.48 -2.86 -2.66
C PRO A 133 8.52 -1.77 -3.17
N LEU A 134 8.28 -1.68 -4.49
CA LEU A 134 7.41 -0.66 -5.08
C LEU A 134 5.92 -0.92 -4.81
N ALA A 135 5.52 -2.15 -4.48
CA ALA A 135 4.15 -2.43 -4.04
C ALA A 135 3.79 -1.61 -2.79
N LEU A 136 4.76 -1.46 -1.88
CA LEU A 136 4.62 -0.68 -0.65
C LEU A 136 4.50 0.82 -0.97
N ALA A 137 5.29 1.33 -1.93
CA ALA A 137 5.18 2.71 -2.39
C ALA A 137 3.81 3.00 -3.04
N GLY A 138 3.34 2.12 -3.92
CA GLY A 138 2.05 2.25 -4.59
C GLY A 138 0.87 2.25 -3.60
N LEU A 139 0.82 1.27 -2.69
CA LEU A 139 -0.18 1.20 -1.62
C LEU A 139 -0.16 2.47 -0.73
N GLY A 140 1.04 2.96 -0.40
CA GLY A 140 1.22 4.20 0.35
C GLY A 140 0.64 5.42 -0.35
N LEU A 141 0.98 5.63 -1.62
CA LEU A 141 0.47 6.76 -2.39
C LEU A 141 -1.06 6.72 -2.51
N LEU A 142 -1.63 5.55 -2.80
CA LEU A 142 -3.08 5.38 -2.86
C LEU A 142 -3.75 5.72 -1.52
N GLY A 143 -3.21 5.20 -0.40
CA GLY A 143 -3.74 5.50 0.93
C GLY A 143 -3.61 6.97 1.32
N LEU A 144 -2.50 7.61 0.95
CA LEU A 144 -2.28 9.04 1.19
C LEU A 144 -3.34 9.88 0.45
N VAL A 145 -3.54 9.62 -0.85
CA VAL A 145 -4.54 10.32 -1.68
C VAL A 145 -5.94 10.15 -1.10
N VAL A 146 -6.33 8.92 -0.76
CA VAL A 146 -7.65 8.64 -0.18
C VAL A 146 -7.85 9.35 1.16
N CYS A 147 -6.82 9.41 2.00
CA CYS A 147 -6.90 10.09 3.30
C CYS A 147 -6.90 11.61 3.18
N GLN A 148 -6.30 12.17 2.12
CA GLN A 148 -6.28 13.61 1.82
C GLN A 148 -7.59 14.10 1.19
N ALA A 149 -8.29 13.27 0.43
CA ALA A 149 -9.54 13.65 -0.21
C ALA A 149 -10.56 14.17 0.82
N ASN A 150 -11.03 15.42 0.68
CA ASN A 150 -12.07 16.00 1.50
C ASN A 150 -13.42 15.84 0.81
N CYS A 151 -14.13 14.74 1.11
CA CYS A 151 -15.47 14.49 0.57
C CYS A 151 -16.60 15.26 1.29
N SER A 152 -16.27 16.36 1.97
CA SER A 152 -17.25 17.25 2.59
C SER A 152 -17.76 18.34 1.64
N GLU A 153 -17.15 18.51 0.46
CA GLU A 153 -17.40 19.65 -0.46
C GLU A 153 -18.17 19.28 -1.73
N VAL A 154 -18.66 18.05 -1.87
CA VAL A 154 -19.62 17.76 -2.94
C VAL A 154 -20.99 18.13 -2.39
N GLU A 155 -21.35 19.41 -2.49
CA GLU A 155 -22.72 19.88 -2.26
C GLU A 155 -23.67 19.05 -3.15
N ASP A 156 -24.71 18.50 -2.54
CA ASP A 156 -25.80 17.90 -3.29
C ASP A 156 -26.38 18.98 -4.22
N PRO A 157 -26.45 18.76 -5.54
CA PRO A 157 -27.02 19.73 -6.47
C PRO A 157 -28.53 19.96 -6.28
N GLU A 158 -29.16 19.32 -5.28
CA GLU A 158 -30.61 19.35 -5.04
C GLU A 158 -31.07 20.18 -3.84
N THR A 159 -30.19 20.92 -3.14
CA THR A 159 -30.61 21.87 -2.11
C THR A 159 -30.34 23.31 -2.54
N PRO A 160 -31.31 24.01 -3.16
CA PRO A 160 -31.25 25.46 -3.27
C PRO A 160 -31.38 26.08 -1.88
N SER A 161 -30.46 26.99 -1.57
CA SER A 161 -30.45 27.88 -0.41
C SER A 161 -31.71 28.73 -0.30
#